data_AF-A0ABD2Q9W6-F1
#
_entry.id   AF-A0ABD2Q9W6-F1
#
_cell.length_a   1.000
_cell.length_b   1.000
_cell.length_c   1.000
_cell.angle_alpha   90.00
_cell.angle_beta   90.00
_cell.angle_gamma   90.00
#
_symmetry.space_group_name_H-M   'P 1'
#
loop_
_entity.id
_entity.type
_entity.pdbx_description
1 polymer ?
#
loop_
_entity_poly.entity_id
_entity_poly.type
_entity_poly.pdbx_seq_one_letter_code
_entity_poly.pdbx_strand_id
1 'polypeptide(L)'
;MNGLNGQSTTSQKETCPITKPIQKSLADLIGEIDPNLQLDQDTEEALNNVAEEFITKITAKACKLAEHRDSNVLEPRDIQFFLEHDWDIPIQGFPSDEKTWKRSYSTEAHRQRLAMISKQIKKM
;
A
#
# COMPACT_ATOMS: atom_id res chain seq x y z
N MET A 1 38.09 -20.83 -41.54
CA MET A 1 38.21 -20.61 -40.09
C MET A 1 37.93 -19.14 -39.81
N ASN A 2 37.38 -18.82 -38.62
CA ASN A 2 36.56 -17.65 -38.25
C ASN A 2 35.07 -17.97 -38.50
N GLY A 3 34.14 -17.99 -37.55
CA GLY A 3 34.13 -17.53 -36.16
C GLY A 3 32.75 -16.90 -35.93
N LEU A 4 31.79 -17.67 -35.38
CA LEU A 4 30.45 -17.17 -35.05
C LEU A 4 30.21 -17.40 -33.55
N ASN A 5 30.32 -16.31 -32.80
CA ASN A 5 29.99 -16.25 -31.38
C ASN A 5 28.57 -15.69 -31.23
N GLY A 6 27.80 -16.28 -30.31
CA GLY A 6 26.39 -15.97 -30.09
C GLY A 6 26.17 -14.60 -29.44
N GLN A 7 24.99 -14.04 -29.69
CA GLN A 7 24.41 -12.98 -28.87
C GLN A 7 23.07 -13.47 -28.35
N SER A 8 23.08 -13.86 -27.08
CA SER A 8 21.90 -13.91 -26.23
C SER A 8 21.43 -12.49 -25.97
N THR A 9 20.18 -12.19 -26.31
CA THR A 9 19.50 -10.96 -25.93
C THR A 9 19.15 -11.02 -24.44
N THR A 10 20.02 -10.46 -23.60
CA THR A 10 19.72 -10.17 -22.19
C THR A 10 18.66 -9.08 -22.13
N SER A 11 17.40 -9.46 -21.86
CA SER A 11 16.39 -8.54 -21.34
C SER A 11 16.86 -8.03 -19.97
N GLN A 12 17.22 -6.75 -19.95
CA GLN A 12 17.40 -5.97 -18.73
C GLN A 12 16.05 -5.94 -18.00
N LYS A 13 15.91 -6.79 -16.99
CA LYS A 13 14.87 -6.64 -15.97
C LYS A 13 15.42 -5.67 -14.95
N GLU A 14 14.89 -4.45 -15.03
CA GLU A 14 15.03 -3.39 -14.04
C GLU A 14 14.92 -4.01 -12.65
N THR A 15 16.04 -3.99 -11.93
CA THR A 15 16.05 -4.39 -10.53
C THR A 15 15.31 -3.30 -9.77
N CYS A 16 14.13 -3.61 -9.23
CA CYS A 16 13.58 -2.83 -8.13
C CYS A 16 14.69 -2.68 -7.09
N PRO A 17 14.94 -1.47 -6.54
CA PRO A 17 15.86 -1.32 -5.42
C PRO A 17 15.24 -2.05 -4.23
N ILE A 18 15.47 -3.36 -4.16
CA ILE A 18 15.14 -4.18 -3.01
C ILE A 18 16.07 -3.66 -1.92
N THR A 19 15.47 -2.78 -1.13
CA THR A 19 15.88 -2.24 0.15
C THR A 19 16.74 -3.27 0.88
N LYS A 20 17.99 -2.90 1.21
CA LYS A 20 18.77 -3.61 2.22
C LYS A 20 17.85 -3.80 3.44
N PRO A 21 17.77 -4.98 4.08
CA PRO A 21 16.98 -5.11 5.29
C PRO A 21 17.44 -4.02 6.26
N ILE A 22 16.51 -3.15 6.63
CA ILE A 22 16.73 -2.06 7.56
C ILE A 22 16.96 -2.73 8.91
N GLN A 23 18.22 -3.07 9.19
CA GLN A 23 18.68 -3.48 10.52
C GLN A 23 18.96 -2.20 11.31
N LYS A 24 17.91 -1.41 11.54
CA LYS A 24 18.00 -0.18 12.31
C LYS A 24 17.27 -0.40 13.62
N SER A 25 17.95 -0.11 14.72
CA SER A 25 17.29 -0.03 16.03
C SER A 25 16.31 1.15 16.04
N LEU A 26 15.30 1.10 16.91
CA LEU A 26 14.44 2.27 17.17
C LEU A 26 15.29 3.51 17.52
N ALA A 27 16.40 3.31 18.24
CA ALA A 27 17.37 4.37 18.53
C ALA A 27 18.02 4.97 17.27
N ASP A 28 18.37 4.15 16.27
CA ASP A 28 18.94 4.64 15.02
C ASP A 28 17.91 5.45 14.23
N LEU A 29 16.65 4.99 14.22
CA LEU A 29 15.55 5.68 13.54
C LEU A 29 15.27 7.05 14.17
N ILE A 30 15.32 7.14 15.50
CA ILE A 30 15.16 8.41 16.22
C ILE A 30 16.31 9.34 15.87
N GLY A 31 17.56 8.86 15.87
CA GLY A 31 18.72 9.67 15.52
C GLY A 31 18.70 10.22 14.08
N GLU A 32 18.05 9.53 13.14
CA GLU A 32 17.82 10.01 11.78
C GLU A 32 16.76 11.13 11.70
N ILE A 33 15.81 11.17 12.64
CA ILE A 33 14.73 12.18 12.69
C ILE A 33 15.16 13.40 13.53
N ASP A 34 15.62 13.16 14.76
CA ASP A 34 16.13 14.17 15.68
C ASP A 34 17.29 13.60 16.52
N PRO A 35 18.54 14.06 16.30
CA PRO A 35 19.70 13.56 17.03
C PRO A 35 19.73 13.94 18.52
N ASN A 36 18.87 14.87 18.98
CA ASN A 36 18.84 15.29 20.38
C ASN A 36 17.77 14.59 21.21
N LEU A 37 16.85 13.87 20.56
CA LEU A 37 15.76 13.18 21.24
C LEU A 37 16.28 11.90 21.91
N GLN A 38 16.12 11.81 23.24
CA GLN A 38 16.36 10.60 24.00
C GLN A 38 15.03 10.11 24.57
N LEU A 39 14.67 8.87 24.26
CA LEU A 39 13.53 8.21 24.89
C LEU A 39 13.96 7.55 26.19
N ASP A 40 13.08 7.60 27.18
CA ASP A 40 13.17 6.73 28.35
C ASP A 40 12.81 5.29 27.98
N GLN A 41 13.22 4.35 28.83
CA GLN A 41 13.05 2.91 28.60
C GLN A 41 11.58 2.50 28.46
N ASP A 42 10.68 3.08 29.27
CA ASP A 42 9.26 2.71 29.26
C ASP A 42 8.59 3.18 27.96
N THR A 43 8.96 4.36 27.46
CA THR A 43 8.49 4.88 26.18
C THR A 43 9.04 4.07 24.99
N GLU A 44 10.31 3.65 25.05
CA GLU A 44 10.90 2.79 24.00
C GLU A 44 10.17 1.43 23.92
N GLU A 45 9.88 0.82 25.07
CA GLU A 45 9.11 -0.43 25.14
C GLU A 45 7.69 -0.24 24.60
N ALA A 46 7.03 0.85 24.97
CA ALA A 46 5.68 1.15 24.48
C ALA A 46 5.64 1.29 22.95
N LEU A 47 6.62 1.98 22.35
CA LEU A 47 6.70 2.12 20.89
C LEU A 47 6.99 0.80 20.18
N ASN A 48 7.87 -0.04 20.76
CA ASN A 48 8.13 -1.37 20.23
C ASN A 48 6.86 -2.25 20.28
N ASN A 49 6.12 -2.22 21.38
CA ASN A 49 4.85 -2.95 21.51
C ASN A 49 3.83 -2.51 20.44
N VAL A 50 3.73 -1.21 20.17
CA VAL A 50 2.87 -0.68 19.10
C VAL A 50 3.36 -1.16 17.72
N ALA A 51 4.67 -1.21 17.49
CA ALA A 51 5.24 -1.71 16.23
C ALA A 51 4.97 -3.21 16.01
N GLU A 52 5.06 -4.03 17.06
CA GLU A 52 4.70 -5.45 16.99
C GLU A 52 3.20 -5.65 16.71
N GLU A 53 2.35 -4.87 17.37
CA GLU A 53 0.91 -4.90 17.13
C GLU A 53 0.56 -4.47 15.70
N PHE A 54 1.27 -3.46 15.18
CA PHE A 54 1.13 -2.98 13.81
C PHE A 54 1.41 -4.08 12.78
N ILE A 55 2.52 -4.80 12.91
CA ILE A 55 2.87 -5.93 12.02
C ILE A 55 1.79 -7.00 12.05
N THR A 56 1.30 -7.33 13.26
CA THR A 56 0.26 -8.34 13.45
C THR A 56 -1.06 -7.92 12.77
N LYS A 57 -1.48 -6.67 12.96
CA LYS A 57 -2.69 -6.10 12.35
C LYS A 57 -2.61 -6.09 10.83
N ILE A 58 -1.51 -5.62 10.27
CA ILE A 58 -1.28 -5.59 8.82
C ILE A 58 -1.34 -6.99 8.25
N THR A 59 -0.58 -7.92 8.83
CA THR A 59 -0.49 -9.28 8.30
C THR A 59 -1.85 -9.97 8.35
N ALA A 60 -2.59 -9.84 9.45
CA ALA A 60 -3.92 -10.43 9.58
C ALA A 60 -4.92 -9.86 8.56
N LYS A 61 -4.87 -8.56 8.27
CA LYS A 61 -5.73 -7.91 7.28
C LYS A 61 -5.33 -8.27 5.85
N ALA A 62 -4.03 -8.28 5.56
CA ALA A 62 -3.51 -8.65 4.26
C ALA A 62 -3.81 -10.12 3.91
N CYS A 63 -3.73 -11.04 4.88
CA CYS A 63 -4.18 -12.43 4.68
C CYS A 63 -5.67 -12.53 4.31
N LYS A 64 -6.54 -11.71 4.94
CA LYS A 64 -7.97 -11.64 4.58
C LYS A 64 -8.19 -11.08 3.18
N LEU A 65 -7.34 -10.16 2.72
CA LEU A 65 -7.38 -9.64 1.35
C LEU A 65 -6.93 -10.69 0.35
N ALA A 66 -5.90 -11.47 0.68
CA ALA A 66 -5.47 -12.61 -0.14
C ALA A 66 -6.61 -13.64 -0.29
N GLU A 67 -7.32 -13.94 0.80
CA GLU A 67 -8.50 -14.81 0.75
C GLU A 67 -9.63 -14.21 -0.10
N HIS A 68 -9.87 -12.89 -0.02
CA HIS A 68 -10.90 -12.21 -0.80
C HIS A 68 -10.69 -12.26 -2.33
N ARG A 69 -9.45 -12.42 -2.79
CA ARG A 69 -9.12 -12.63 -4.20
C ARG A 69 -9.06 -14.11 -4.60
N ASP A 70 -9.59 -15.00 -3.76
CA ASP A 70 -9.52 -16.46 -3.88
C ASP A 70 -8.08 -17.00 -3.94
N SER A 71 -7.11 -16.31 -3.31
CA SER A 71 -5.72 -16.72 -3.24
C SER A 71 -5.37 -17.24 -1.85
N ASN A 72 -4.59 -18.32 -1.79
CA ASN A 72 -4.01 -18.83 -0.55
C ASN A 72 -2.57 -18.35 -0.32
N VAL A 73 -2.11 -17.38 -1.12
CA VAL A 73 -0.76 -16.82 -1.05
C VAL A 73 -0.85 -15.33 -0.79
N LEU A 74 -0.20 -14.89 0.28
CA LEU A 74 -0.06 -13.47 0.61
C LEU A 74 0.86 -12.80 -0.41
N GLU A 75 0.37 -11.79 -1.09
CA GLU A 75 1.15 -10.99 -2.04
C GLU A 75 1.43 -9.57 -1.52
N PRO A 76 2.48 -8.90 -2.02
CA PRO A 76 2.80 -7.52 -1.64
C PRO A 76 1.64 -6.53 -1.86
N ARG A 77 0.78 -6.80 -2.86
CA ARG A 77 -0.40 -5.98 -3.16
C ARG A 77 -1.43 -5.99 -2.03
N ASP A 78 -1.56 -7.10 -1.30
CA ASP A 78 -2.48 -7.23 -0.17
C ASP A 78 -2.05 -6.33 0.99
N ILE A 79 -0.74 -6.27 1.25
CA ILE A 79 -0.14 -5.40 2.27
C ILE A 79 -0.22 -3.94 1.85
N GLN A 80 0.14 -3.64 0.59
CA GLN A 80 0.10 -2.29 0.04
C GLN A 80 -1.29 -1.68 0.13
N PHE A 81 -2.34 -2.44 -0.26
CA PHE A 81 -3.71 -1.95 -0.23
C PHE A 81 -4.13 -1.52 1.19
N PHE A 82 -3.82 -2.32 2.21
CA PHE A 82 -4.17 -2.00 3.59
C PHE A 82 -3.40 -0.79 4.12
N LEU A 83 -2.11 -0.64 3.78
CA LEU A 83 -1.31 0.53 4.17
C LEU A 83 -1.82 1.83 3.56
N GLU A 84 -2.18 1.81 2.27
CA GLU A 84 -2.66 2.99 1.57
C GLU A 84 -4.10 3.39 1.94
N HIS A 85 -4.94 2.44 2.37
CA HIS A 85 -6.37 2.67 2.60
C HIS A 85 -6.76 2.83 4.06
N ASP A 86 -6.22 2.00 4.96
CA ASP A 86 -6.58 2.02 6.39
C ASP A 86 -5.59 2.87 7.22
N TRP A 87 -4.33 2.97 6.78
CA TRP A 87 -3.28 3.71 7.48
C TRP A 87 -2.89 5.03 6.82
N ASP A 88 -3.38 5.31 5.61
CA ASP A 88 -2.99 6.46 4.79
C ASP A 88 -1.45 6.58 4.59
N ILE A 89 -0.74 5.45 4.60
CA ILE A 89 0.71 5.38 4.38
C ILE A 89 0.98 4.98 2.92
N PRO A 90 1.43 5.91 2.06
CA PRO A 90 1.78 5.59 0.68
C PRO A 90 3.13 4.86 0.59
N ILE A 91 3.15 3.74 -0.13
CA ILE A 91 4.38 2.97 -0.35
C ILE A 91 5.01 3.34 -1.69
N GLN A 92 6.15 4.02 -1.64
CA GLN A 92 6.89 4.41 -2.85
C GLN A 92 7.50 3.19 -3.54
N GLY A 93 7.55 3.22 -4.88
CA GLY A 93 8.16 2.16 -5.67
C GLY A 93 7.28 0.90 -5.85
N PHE A 94 6.08 0.90 -5.29
CA PHE A 94 5.07 -0.13 -5.54
C PHE A 94 3.91 0.49 -6.33
N PRO A 95 3.66 0.07 -7.58
CA PRO A 95 2.54 0.61 -8.34
C PRO A 95 1.23 0.19 -7.66
N SER A 96 0.48 1.17 -7.16
CA SER A 96 -0.90 0.95 -6.73
C SER A 96 -1.68 0.58 -7.99
N ASP A 97 -2.30 -0.61 -8.03
CA ASP A 97 -3.15 -1.00 -9.16
C ASP A 97 -4.14 0.13 -9.40
N GLU A 98 -4.04 0.71 -10.60
CA GLU A 98 -4.64 1.96 -11.00
C GLU A 98 -6.09 2.04 -10.49
N LYS A 99 -6.34 2.97 -9.57
CA LYS A 99 -7.66 3.25 -8.99
C LYS A 99 -8.62 3.64 -10.11
N THR A 100 -9.14 2.64 -10.79
CA THR A 100 -10.28 2.76 -11.68
C THR A 100 -11.50 2.92 -10.79
N TRP A 101 -11.63 4.09 -10.16
CA TRP A 101 -12.91 4.57 -9.69
C TRP A 101 -13.79 4.79 -10.93
N LYS A 102 -14.32 3.68 -11.45
CA LYS A 102 -15.41 3.72 -12.40
C LYS A 102 -16.53 4.41 -11.63
N ARG A 103 -16.81 5.66 -12.03
CA ARG A 103 -17.93 6.46 -11.53
C ARG A 103 -19.11 5.50 -11.39
N SER A 104 -19.62 5.36 -10.17
CA SER A 104 -20.69 4.43 -9.85
C SER A 104 -21.75 4.54 -10.94
N TYR A 105 -22.08 3.43 -11.60
CA TYR A 105 -23.14 3.44 -12.60
C TYR A 105 -24.41 3.90 -11.89
N SER A 106 -24.74 5.18 -12.04
CA SER A 106 -26.00 5.69 -11.53
C SER A 106 -27.08 4.85 -12.19
N THR A 107 -27.92 4.21 -11.40
CA THR A 107 -29.05 3.45 -11.94
C THR A 107 -30.00 4.41 -12.65
N GLU A 108 -30.72 3.95 -13.67
CA GLU A 108 -31.77 4.74 -14.33
C GLU A 108 -32.75 5.32 -13.31
N ALA A 109 -33.09 4.55 -12.28
CA ALA A 109 -33.92 5.01 -11.16
C ALA A 109 -33.30 6.19 -10.39
N HIS A 110 -31.98 6.19 -10.14
CA HIS A 110 -31.29 7.30 -9.48
C HIS A 110 -31.30 8.56 -10.36
N ARG A 111 -31.06 8.42 -11.68
CA ARG A 111 -31.15 9.54 -12.62
C ARG A 111 -32.54 10.15 -12.65
N GLN A 112 -33.58 9.32 -12.71
CA GLN A 112 -34.97 9.77 -12.71
C GLN A 112 -35.34 10.50 -11.42
N ARG A 113 -34.94 9.98 -10.26
CA ARG A 113 -35.15 10.66 -8.97
C ARG A 113 -34.51 12.05 -8.96
N LEU A 114 -33.25 12.16 -9.37
CA LEU A 114 -32.56 13.46 -9.44
C LEU A 114 -33.25 14.43 -10.41
N ALA A 115 -33.77 13.95 -11.53
CA ALA A 115 -34.51 14.76 -12.49
C ALA A 115 -35.86 15.27 -11.94
N MET A 116 -36.54 14.47 -11.11
CA MET A 116 -37.77 14.92 -10.45
C MET A 116 -37.47 15.98 -9.38
N ILE A 117 -36.41 15.79 -8.59
CA ILE A 117 -35.98 16.77 -7.58
C ILE A 117 -35.60 18.10 -8.23
N SER A 118 -34.80 18.09 -9.31
CA SER A 118 -34.39 19.33 -9.99
C SER A 118 -35.57 20.08 -10.61
N LYS A 119 -36.56 19.36 -11.15
CA LYS A 119 -37.81 19.97 -11.64
C LYS A 119 -38.61 20.63 -10.53
N GLN A 120 -38.66 20.03 -9.33
CA GLN A 120 -39.36 20.61 -8.21
C GLN A 120 -38.66 21.87 -7.67
N ILE A 121 -37.32 21.85 -7.57
CA ILE A 121 -36.53 23.02 -7.14
C ILE A 121 -36.66 24.17 -8.13
N LYS A 122 -36.66 23.90 -9.44
CA LYS A 122 -36.82 24.94 -10.48
C LYS A 122 -38.25 25.52 -10.55
N LYS A 123 -39.24 24.79 -10.01
CA LYS A 123 -40.64 25.19 -10.00
C LYS A 123 -41.00 26.03 -8.77
N MET A 124 -40.19 25.96 -7.72
CA MET A 124 -40.21 26.92 -6.60
C MET A 124 -39.54 28.22 -7.02
#